data_AF-A0A943FUZ8-F1
#
_entry.id   AF-A0A943FUZ8-F1
#
_cell.length_a   1.000
_cell.length_b   1.000
_cell.length_c   1.000
_cell.angle_alpha   90.00
_cell.angle_beta   90.00
_cell.angle_gamma   90.00
#
_symmetry.space_group_name_H-M   'P 1'
#
loop_
_entity.id
_entity.type
_entity.pdbx_description
1 polymer ?
#
loop_
_entity_poly.entity_id
_entity_poly.type
_entity_poly.pdbx_seq_one_letter_code
_entity_poly.pdbx_strand_id
1 'polypeptide(L)'
;MKDSELQIDRSCHVLYSKPCKKEILAKITLHYPEAEREAVWEQVQLRYAELLSKWRTDLGGKKNFHNGVGGTYDCIAIMCFYDVCRDVVTFREMEEIEENLVLPSFRKLRFVDINKPFWKKLMYRAFSTAKKHCDTWHDYEMDVTPYENSKPIYYEFTACPAAEFAKRFGFADIMPALCNVDYASMELLHARLVRTTTCVDGCRCDYTICGDKDPYVKEHPEYRDEKGYRRNK
;
A
#
# COMPACT_ATOMS: atom_id res chain seq x y z
N MET A 1 -0.59 -3.88 25.70
CA MET A 1 -0.82 -5.35 25.77
C MET A 1 0.14 -6.16 24.86
N LYS A 2 0.34 -7.47 25.11
CA LYS A 2 1.12 -8.32 24.18
C LYS A 2 0.30 -8.66 22.94
N ASP A 3 0.97 -8.81 21.78
CA ASP A 3 0.29 -9.16 20.52
C ASP A 3 -0.46 -10.50 20.57
N SER A 4 -0.01 -11.43 21.43
CA SER A 4 -0.68 -12.72 21.67
C SER A 4 -2.00 -12.60 22.45
N GLU A 5 -2.15 -11.53 23.22
CA GLU A 5 -3.33 -11.25 24.06
C GLU A 5 -4.40 -10.47 23.30
N LEU A 6 -4.05 -9.90 22.14
CA LEU A 6 -4.99 -9.17 21.30
C LEU A 6 -6.06 -10.13 20.74
N GLN A 7 -7.32 -9.79 21.02
CA GLN A 7 -8.50 -10.57 20.66
C GLN A 7 -8.94 -10.24 19.23
N ILE A 8 -8.49 -11.03 18.27
CA ILE A 8 -8.97 -11.01 16.89
C ILE A 8 -9.39 -12.43 16.49
N ASP A 9 -10.30 -12.56 15.53
CA ASP A 9 -10.58 -13.87 14.93
C ASP A 9 -9.38 -14.33 14.08
N ARG A 10 -8.48 -15.10 14.70
CA ARG A 10 -7.27 -15.63 14.05
C ARG A 10 -7.55 -16.71 13.01
N SER A 11 -8.80 -17.12 12.82
CA SER A 11 -9.18 -18.03 11.73
C SER A 11 -9.17 -17.34 10.37
N CYS A 12 -9.49 -16.04 10.33
CA CYS A 12 -9.59 -15.24 9.11
C CYS A 12 -8.68 -14.00 9.09
N HIS A 13 -8.36 -13.44 10.26
CA HIS A 13 -7.52 -12.26 10.40
C HIS A 13 -6.10 -12.58 10.87
N VAL A 14 -5.17 -11.68 10.55
CA VAL A 14 -3.79 -11.72 11.01
C VAL A 14 -3.41 -10.42 11.69
N LEU A 15 -2.25 -10.43 12.35
CA LEU A 15 -1.65 -9.22 12.88
C LEU A 15 -0.82 -8.52 11.80
N TYR A 16 -0.63 -7.21 11.99
CA TYR A 16 0.39 -6.43 11.31
C TYR A 16 1.79 -7.04 11.49
N SER A 17 2.70 -6.71 10.58
CA SER A 17 4.07 -7.18 10.58
C SER A 17 4.91 -6.56 11.71
N LYS A 18 6.02 -7.23 12.07
CA LYS A 18 6.99 -6.68 13.03
C LYS A 18 7.62 -5.36 12.53
N PRO A 19 7.99 -5.22 11.24
CA PRO A 19 8.41 -3.93 10.69
C PRO A 19 7.35 -2.84 10.86
N CYS A 20 6.08 -3.10 10.53
CA CYS A 20 5.00 -2.12 10.68
C CYS A 20 4.83 -1.68 12.14
N LYS A 21 4.79 -2.64 13.07
CA LYS A 21 4.79 -2.34 14.52
C LYS A 21 5.95 -1.43 14.92
N LYS A 22 7.16 -1.70 14.40
CA LYS A 22 8.36 -0.91 14.72
C LYS A 22 8.22 0.54 14.23
N GLU A 23 7.74 0.76 13.02
CA GLU A 23 7.55 2.10 12.47
C GLU A 23 6.48 2.87 13.25
N ILE A 24 5.35 2.25 13.58
CA ILE A 24 4.30 2.87 14.40
C ILE A 24 4.84 3.25 15.79
N LEU A 25 5.52 2.33 16.48
CA LEU A 25 6.11 2.61 17.80
C LEU A 25 7.16 3.73 17.75
N ALA A 26 7.91 3.84 16.66
CA ALA A 26 8.86 4.93 16.46
C ALA A 26 8.15 6.28 16.35
N LYS A 27 7.01 6.36 15.63
CA LYS A 27 6.20 7.58 15.57
C LYS A 27 5.50 7.89 16.89
N ILE A 28 5.00 6.89 17.61
CA ILE A 28 4.47 7.10 18.99
C ILE A 28 5.56 7.66 19.92
N THR A 29 6.79 7.12 19.83
CA THR A 29 7.93 7.59 20.62
C THR A 29 8.29 9.05 20.35
N LEU A 30 8.12 9.49 19.10
CA LEU A 30 8.40 10.86 18.67
C LEU A 30 7.40 11.88 19.25
N HIS A 31 6.12 11.49 19.36
CA HIS A 31 5.03 12.42 19.72
C HIS A 31 4.58 12.35 21.17
N TYR A 32 4.82 11.22 21.86
CA TYR A 32 4.31 11.01 23.22
C TYR A 32 5.44 10.84 24.24
N PRO A 33 5.28 11.37 25.46
CA PRO A 33 6.22 11.16 26.56
C PRO A 33 6.22 9.68 26.98
N GLU A 34 7.32 9.22 27.56
CA GLU A 34 7.55 7.80 27.87
C GLU A 34 6.40 7.13 28.65
N ALA A 35 5.82 7.86 29.61
CA ALA A 35 4.72 7.38 30.44
C ALA A 35 3.42 7.07 29.68
N GLU A 36 3.22 7.65 28.48
CA GLU A 36 1.99 7.51 27.69
C GLU A 36 2.12 6.52 26.54
N ARG A 37 3.34 6.21 26.09
CA ARG A 37 3.60 5.43 24.86
C ARG A 37 2.95 4.06 24.86
N GLU A 38 3.00 3.35 25.98
CA GLU A 38 2.38 2.02 26.10
C GLU A 38 0.86 2.09 26.00
N ALA A 39 0.25 3.10 26.63
CA ALA A 39 -1.20 3.30 26.60
C ALA A 39 -1.66 3.69 25.18
N VAL A 40 -0.94 4.57 24.49
CA VAL A 40 -1.23 4.94 23.09
C VAL A 40 -1.11 3.73 22.17
N TRP A 41 -0.03 2.94 22.31
CA TRP A 41 0.12 1.72 21.52
C TRP A 41 -1.01 0.72 21.78
N GLU A 42 -1.44 0.55 23.04
CA GLU A 42 -2.57 -0.28 23.38
C GLU A 42 -3.88 0.20 22.73
N GLN A 43 -4.12 1.52 22.69
CA GLN A 43 -5.27 2.08 21.98
C GLN A 43 -5.22 1.75 20.47
N VAL A 44 -4.06 1.84 19.82
CA VAL A 44 -3.89 1.42 18.42
C VAL A 44 -4.24 -0.05 18.24
N GLN A 45 -3.78 -0.93 19.14
CA GLN A 45 -4.08 -2.36 19.08
C GLN A 45 -5.57 -2.64 19.28
N LEU A 46 -6.20 -2.01 20.27
CA LEU A 46 -7.63 -2.15 20.54
C LEU A 46 -8.47 -1.65 19.36
N ARG A 47 -8.09 -0.51 18.76
CA ARG A 47 -8.74 0.02 17.57
C ARG A 47 -8.63 -0.94 16.38
N TYR A 48 -7.45 -1.52 16.18
CA TYR A 48 -7.22 -2.55 15.17
C TYR A 48 -8.14 -3.76 15.35
N ALA A 49 -8.22 -4.30 16.57
CA ALA A 49 -9.11 -5.43 16.86
C ALA A 49 -10.60 -5.08 16.69
N GLU A 50 -11.01 -3.89 17.12
CA GLU A 50 -12.38 -3.40 16.98
C GLU A 50 -12.79 -3.33 15.50
N LEU A 51 -11.96 -2.73 14.65
CA LEU A 51 -12.29 -2.58 13.23
C LEU A 51 -12.26 -3.91 12.48
N LEU A 52 -11.32 -4.80 12.82
CA LEU A 52 -11.30 -6.15 12.25
C LEU A 52 -12.55 -6.96 12.62
N SER A 53 -13.10 -6.81 13.84
CA SER A 53 -14.36 -7.47 14.21
C SER A 53 -15.56 -7.07 13.32
N LYS A 54 -15.45 -5.93 12.64
CA LYS A 54 -16.43 -5.37 11.71
C LYS A 54 -16.00 -5.55 10.26
N TRP A 55 -14.88 -6.20 9.99
CA TRP A 55 -14.32 -6.38 8.65
C TRP A 55 -14.73 -7.73 8.04
N ARG A 56 -14.62 -7.84 6.71
CA ARG A 56 -14.89 -9.07 5.98
C ARG A 56 -13.84 -10.14 6.31
N THR A 57 -14.24 -11.41 6.28
CA THR A 57 -13.45 -12.55 6.78
C THR A 57 -12.96 -13.50 5.68
N ASP A 58 -13.21 -13.16 4.42
CA ASP A 58 -12.99 -13.98 3.24
C ASP A 58 -11.67 -13.67 2.48
N LEU A 59 -10.85 -12.74 2.98
CA LEU A 59 -9.58 -12.33 2.35
C LEU A 59 -8.42 -13.35 2.49
N GLY A 60 -8.66 -14.52 3.09
CA GLY A 60 -7.66 -15.59 3.23
C GLY A 60 -6.58 -15.39 4.30
N GLY A 61 -6.44 -14.18 4.85
CA GLY A 61 -5.52 -13.85 5.94
C GLY A 61 -4.09 -14.33 5.67
N LYS A 62 -3.52 -15.13 6.58
CA LYS A 62 -2.12 -15.62 6.49
C LYS A 62 -1.79 -16.42 5.23
N LYS A 63 -2.81 -16.94 4.53
CA LYS A 63 -2.62 -17.75 3.31
C LYS A 63 -2.55 -16.89 2.05
N ASN A 64 -2.93 -15.63 2.15
CA ASN A 64 -2.98 -14.69 1.04
C ASN A 64 -1.73 -13.81 1.04
N PHE A 65 -1.12 -13.59 -0.12
CA PHE A 65 0.12 -12.82 -0.23
C PHE A 65 -0.11 -11.29 -0.16
N HIS A 66 -1.24 -10.79 -0.68
CA HIS A 66 -1.59 -9.37 -0.58
C HIS A 66 -2.34 -9.04 0.71
N ASN A 67 -3.17 -9.95 1.19
CA ASN A 67 -3.91 -9.81 2.45
C ASN A 67 -3.22 -10.54 3.62
N GLY A 68 -1.93 -10.80 3.52
CA GLY A 68 -1.14 -11.42 4.58
C GLY A 68 -0.50 -10.41 5.52
N VAL A 69 0.38 -10.92 6.40
CA VAL A 69 1.28 -10.10 7.22
C VAL A 69 2.21 -9.32 6.29
N GLY A 70 2.31 -7.99 6.41
CA GLY A 70 3.08 -7.15 5.49
C GLY A 70 2.29 -6.57 4.31
N GLY A 71 1.00 -6.95 4.18
CA GLY A 71 0.11 -6.45 3.12
C GLY A 71 -1.02 -5.60 3.70
N THR A 72 -2.27 -5.87 3.30
CA THR A 72 -3.46 -5.12 3.73
C THR A 72 -3.56 -4.92 5.25
N TYR A 73 -3.15 -5.89 6.06
CA TYR A 73 -3.20 -5.77 7.52
C TYR A 73 -2.18 -4.77 8.09
N ASP A 74 -1.06 -4.54 7.40
CA ASP A 74 -0.14 -3.45 7.75
C ASP A 74 -0.80 -2.11 7.42
N CYS A 75 -1.45 -1.97 6.26
CA CYS A 75 -2.22 -0.77 5.91
C CYS A 75 -3.33 -0.48 6.95
N ILE A 76 -4.06 -1.50 7.38
CA ILE A 76 -5.09 -1.37 8.42
C ILE A 76 -4.48 -0.88 9.74
N ALA A 77 -3.33 -1.42 10.16
CA ALA A 77 -2.66 -0.98 11.37
C ALA A 77 -2.17 0.48 11.29
N ILE A 78 -1.66 0.89 10.14
CA ILE A 78 -1.26 2.28 9.89
C ILE A 78 -2.47 3.22 9.95
N MET A 79 -3.62 2.82 9.39
CA MET A 79 -4.87 3.58 9.52
C MET A 79 -5.36 3.66 10.96
N CYS A 80 -5.26 2.58 11.75
CA CYS A 80 -5.61 2.59 13.17
C CYS A 80 -4.70 3.52 13.97
N PHE A 81 -3.39 3.52 13.65
CA PHE A 81 -2.45 4.47 14.23
C PHE A 81 -2.79 5.91 13.88
N TYR A 82 -3.10 6.20 12.61
CA TYR A 82 -3.57 7.51 12.18
C TYR A 82 -4.83 7.94 12.94
N ASP A 83 -5.79 7.04 13.14
CA ASP A 83 -7.03 7.35 13.85
C ASP A 83 -6.79 7.76 15.30
N VAL A 84 -5.93 7.01 16.00
CA VAL A 84 -5.61 7.26 17.42
C VAL A 84 -4.72 8.49 17.60
N CYS A 85 -3.80 8.74 16.67
CA CYS A 85 -2.78 9.79 16.79
C CYS A 85 -3.01 10.98 15.85
N ARG A 86 -4.22 11.12 15.29
CA ARG A 86 -4.56 12.06 14.20
C ARG A 86 -4.12 13.50 14.46
N ASP A 87 -4.22 13.94 15.70
CA ASP A 87 -3.95 15.33 16.11
C ASP A 87 -2.46 15.67 16.18
N VAL A 88 -1.58 14.66 16.22
CA VAL A 88 -0.12 14.87 16.37
C VAL A 88 0.68 14.42 15.16
N VAL A 89 0.16 13.46 14.39
CA VAL A 89 0.86 12.93 13.21
C VAL A 89 0.59 13.78 11.97
N THR A 90 1.64 13.97 11.18
CA THR A 90 1.55 14.67 9.90
C THR A 90 1.37 13.69 8.74
N PHE A 91 0.79 14.15 7.63
CA PHE A 91 0.67 13.35 6.40
C PHE A 91 2.02 12.78 5.93
N ARG A 92 3.10 13.56 6.04
CA ARG A 92 4.44 13.11 5.64
C ARG A 92 4.95 11.96 6.50
N GLU A 93 4.69 11.97 7.80
CA GLU A 93 5.10 10.89 8.68
C GLU A 93 4.35 9.58 8.37
N MET A 94 3.12 9.69 7.89
CA MET A 94 2.34 8.54 7.42
C MET A 94 2.92 7.99 6.10
N GLU A 95 3.31 8.87 5.15
CA GLU A 95 4.04 8.45 3.93
C GLU A 95 5.35 7.73 4.29
N GLU A 96 6.09 8.24 5.28
CA GLU A 96 7.37 7.66 5.71
C GLU A 96 7.25 6.26 6.28
N ILE A 97 6.18 5.97 7.05
CA ILE A 97 5.94 4.62 7.55
C ILE A 97 5.84 3.65 6.35
N GLU A 98 4.99 3.97 5.38
CA GLU A 98 4.78 3.11 4.21
C GLU A 98 6.05 3.00 3.36
N GLU A 99 6.76 4.10 3.13
CA GLU A 99 8.04 4.12 2.44
C GLU A 99 9.09 3.23 3.12
N ASN A 100 9.15 3.23 4.45
CA ASN A 100 10.09 2.40 5.22
C ASN A 100 9.72 0.91 5.19
N LEU A 101 8.45 0.57 4.96
CA LEU A 101 8.02 -0.82 4.79
C LEU A 101 8.30 -1.32 3.37
N VAL A 102 8.04 -0.51 2.34
CA VAL A 102 8.07 -0.95 0.94
C VAL A 102 9.44 -0.74 0.29
N LEU A 103 10.03 0.46 0.42
CA LEU A 103 11.21 0.83 -0.36
C LEU A 103 12.47 0.00 -0.07
N PRO A 104 12.73 -0.58 1.12
CA PRO A 104 13.90 -1.42 1.32
C PRO A 104 14.01 -2.60 0.33
N SER A 105 12.88 -3.18 -0.07
CA SER A 105 12.85 -4.26 -1.07
C SER A 105 13.19 -3.74 -2.46
N PHE A 106 12.63 -2.60 -2.87
CA PHE A 106 12.93 -1.96 -4.16
C PHE A 106 14.36 -1.40 -4.23
N ARG A 107 14.93 -0.94 -3.11
CA ARG A 107 16.33 -0.46 -3.05
C ARG A 107 17.33 -1.58 -3.38
N LYS A 108 17.01 -2.84 -3.07
CA LYS A 108 17.82 -4.00 -3.47
C LYS A 108 17.75 -4.26 -4.98
N LEU A 109 16.75 -3.72 -5.67
CA LEU A 109 16.51 -3.89 -7.11
C LEU A 109 16.96 -2.67 -7.94
N ARG A 110 17.74 -1.74 -7.38
CA ARG A 110 18.24 -0.53 -8.10
C ARG A 110 19.05 -0.80 -9.37
N PHE A 111 19.49 -2.04 -9.59
CA PHE A 111 20.17 -2.45 -10.83
C PHE A 111 19.19 -2.73 -11.98
N VAL A 112 17.89 -2.85 -11.68
CA VAL A 112 16.81 -3.03 -12.67
C VAL A 112 16.59 -1.71 -13.39
N ASP A 113 16.58 -1.76 -14.72
CA ASP A 113 16.40 -0.58 -15.57
C ASP A 113 15.26 -0.82 -16.56
N ILE A 114 14.07 -0.28 -16.27
CA ILE A 114 12.86 -0.48 -17.07
C ILE A 114 12.92 0.19 -18.44
N ASN A 115 13.91 1.06 -18.71
CA ASN A 115 14.19 1.51 -20.07
C ASN A 115 14.68 0.37 -20.97
N LYS A 116 15.18 -0.74 -20.41
CA LYS A 116 15.67 -1.89 -21.18
C LYS A 116 14.55 -2.93 -21.39
N PRO A 117 14.34 -3.41 -22.64
CA PRO A 117 13.28 -4.38 -22.95
C PRO A 117 13.34 -5.67 -22.11
N PHE A 118 14.54 -6.13 -21.74
CA PHE A 118 14.71 -7.30 -20.89
C PHE A 118 14.05 -7.12 -19.51
N TRP A 119 14.39 -6.04 -18.81
CA TRP A 119 13.85 -5.75 -17.48
C TRP A 119 12.35 -5.43 -17.54
N LYS A 120 11.90 -4.68 -18.56
CA LYS A 120 10.48 -4.40 -18.80
C LYS A 120 9.67 -5.70 -18.97
N LYS A 121 10.17 -6.64 -19.77
CA LYS A 121 9.53 -7.96 -19.96
C LYS A 121 9.51 -8.79 -18.67
N LEU A 122 10.55 -8.70 -17.83
CA LEU A 122 10.59 -9.39 -16.54
C LEU A 122 9.57 -8.80 -15.55
N MET A 123 9.46 -7.46 -15.49
CA MET A 123 8.45 -6.77 -14.69
C MET A 123 7.02 -7.15 -15.13
N TYR A 124 6.74 -7.18 -16.44
CA TYR A 124 5.45 -7.65 -16.95
C TYR A 124 5.13 -9.08 -16.49
N ARG A 125 6.12 -9.99 -16.54
CA ARG A 125 5.94 -11.36 -16.05
C ARG A 125 5.64 -11.40 -14.55
N ALA A 126 6.26 -10.53 -13.76
CA ALA A 126 5.97 -10.42 -12.33
C ALA A 126 4.51 -9.99 -12.09
N PHE A 127 4.01 -8.97 -12.81
CA PHE A 127 2.59 -8.57 -12.70
C PHE A 127 1.63 -9.65 -13.21
N SER A 128 1.98 -10.35 -14.29
CA SER A 128 1.18 -11.48 -14.77
C SER A 128 1.11 -12.62 -13.75
N THR A 129 2.19 -12.88 -13.01
CA THR A 129 2.20 -13.85 -11.90
C THR A 129 1.37 -13.34 -10.72
N ALA A 130 1.50 -12.06 -10.36
CA ALA A 130 0.68 -11.45 -9.31
C ALA A 130 -0.81 -11.58 -9.62
N LYS A 131 -1.24 -11.28 -10.85
CA LYS A 131 -2.62 -11.48 -11.30
C LYS A 131 -3.11 -12.90 -11.05
N LYS A 132 -2.35 -13.92 -11.44
CA LYS A 132 -2.74 -15.33 -11.23
C LYS A 132 -2.94 -15.66 -9.75
N HIS A 133 -2.14 -15.07 -8.86
CA HIS A 133 -2.31 -15.24 -7.43
C HIS A 133 -3.55 -14.50 -6.92
N CYS A 134 -3.84 -13.29 -7.41
CA CYS A 134 -5.09 -12.58 -7.11
C CYS A 134 -6.33 -13.35 -7.57
N ASP A 135 -6.30 -13.93 -8.77
CA ASP A 135 -7.38 -14.75 -9.34
C ASP A 135 -7.71 -15.98 -8.47
N THR A 136 -6.81 -16.37 -7.55
CA THR A 136 -7.05 -17.47 -6.60
C THR A 136 -7.92 -17.06 -5.41
N TRP A 137 -7.91 -15.78 -5.04
CA TRP A 137 -8.54 -15.27 -3.82
C TRP A 137 -9.71 -14.32 -4.07
N HIS A 138 -9.86 -13.80 -5.29
CA HIS A 138 -10.94 -12.87 -5.69
C HIS A 138 -11.09 -11.66 -4.75
N ASP A 139 -9.96 -11.09 -4.36
CA ASP A 139 -9.82 -10.03 -3.37
C ASP A 139 -9.34 -8.71 -4.01
N TYR A 140 -8.12 -8.72 -4.54
CA TYR A 140 -7.56 -7.70 -5.41
C TYR A 140 -7.91 -8.10 -6.84
N GLU A 141 -9.05 -7.64 -7.35
CA GLU A 141 -9.42 -7.90 -8.74
C GLU A 141 -8.43 -7.15 -9.65
N MET A 142 -7.51 -7.90 -10.26
CA MET A 142 -6.39 -7.37 -11.04
C MET A 142 -6.52 -7.77 -12.50
N ASP A 143 -6.35 -6.80 -13.39
CA ASP A 143 -6.26 -7.03 -14.84
C ASP A 143 -4.95 -6.50 -15.38
N VAL A 144 -4.25 -7.32 -16.19
CA VAL A 144 -2.99 -6.97 -16.82
C VAL A 144 -3.17 -7.03 -18.33
N THR A 145 -2.98 -5.90 -19.01
CA THR A 145 -3.09 -5.85 -20.47
C THR A 145 -1.96 -6.65 -21.13
N PRO A 146 -2.22 -7.34 -22.27
CA PRO A 146 -1.18 -8.06 -23.00
C PRO A 146 0.07 -7.22 -23.25
N TYR A 147 1.23 -7.82 -23.04
CA TYR A 147 2.51 -7.15 -23.27
C TYR A 147 2.73 -6.84 -24.75
N GLU A 148 3.00 -5.57 -25.03
CA GLU A 148 3.43 -5.10 -26.34
C GLU A 148 4.84 -4.50 -26.25
N ASN A 149 5.71 -4.88 -27.19
CA ASN A 149 7.04 -4.26 -27.29
C ASN A 149 6.88 -2.76 -27.54
N SER A 150 7.76 -1.95 -26.96
CA SER A 150 7.78 -0.47 -27.05
C SER A 150 6.61 0.30 -26.43
N LYS A 151 5.52 -0.35 -25.98
CA LYS A 151 4.45 0.31 -25.22
C LYS A 151 4.67 0.23 -23.71
N PRO A 152 4.16 1.18 -22.90
CA PRO A 152 4.08 1.04 -21.45
C PRO A 152 3.37 -0.25 -21.03
N ILE A 153 3.68 -0.75 -19.82
CA ILE A 153 2.93 -1.85 -19.20
C ILE A 153 1.69 -1.24 -18.55
N TYR A 154 0.51 -1.79 -18.84
CA TYR A 154 -0.72 -1.41 -18.16
C TYR A 154 -1.25 -2.55 -17.31
N TYR A 155 -1.64 -2.23 -16.08
CA TYR A 155 -2.55 -3.06 -15.30
C TYR A 155 -3.47 -2.18 -14.46
N GLU A 156 -4.56 -2.75 -13.98
CA GLU A 156 -5.47 -2.07 -13.06
C GLU A 156 -5.94 -2.99 -11.94
N PHE A 157 -6.37 -2.38 -10.84
CA PHE A 157 -7.19 -3.05 -9.84
C PHE A 157 -8.60 -2.44 -9.86
N THR A 158 -9.64 -3.26 -10.01
CA THR A 158 -11.05 -2.84 -9.83
C THR A 158 -11.53 -3.01 -8.38
N ALA A 159 -10.85 -3.86 -7.61
CA ALA A 159 -11.06 -4.02 -6.18
C ALA A 159 -9.71 -3.96 -5.43
N CYS A 160 -9.72 -3.24 -4.30
CA CYS A 160 -8.57 -3.10 -3.41
C CYS A 160 -9.06 -3.14 -1.96
N PRO A 161 -8.82 -4.24 -1.22
CA PRO A 161 -9.21 -4.38 0.18
C PRO A 161 -8.77 -3.23 1.09
N ALA A 162 -7.59 -2.63 0.87
CA ALA A 162 -7.15 -1.46 1.64
C ALA A 162 -8.04 -0.22 1.36
N ALA A 163 -8.39 0.02 0.09
CA ALA A 163 -9.29 1.12 -0.28
C ALA A 163 -10.73 0.86 0.20
N GLU A 164 -11.22 -0.38 0.11
CA GLU A 164 -12.53 -0.79 0.63
C GLU A 164 -12.60 -0.56 2.16
N PHE A 165 -11.56 -0.97 2.89
CA PHE A 165 -11.46 -0.75 4.33
C PHE A 165 -11.48 0.75 4.66
N ALA A 166 -10.65 1.54 3.96
CA ALA A 166 -10.59 2.98 4.18
C ALA A 166 -11.92 3.69 3.92
N LYS A 167 -12.63 3.32 2.85
CA LYS A 167 -13.99 3.83 2.57
C LYS A 167 -14.97 3.47 3.67
N ARG A 168 -14.96 2.21 4.11
CA ARG A 168 -15.91 1.70 5.10
C ARG A 168 -15.75 2.36 6.47
N PHE A 169 -14.52 2.66 6.86
CA PHE A 169 -14.20 3.13 8.21
C PHE A 169 -13.75 4.60 8.29
N GLY A 170 -13.76 5.32 7.17
CA GLY A 170 -13.51 6.77 7.17
C GLY A 170 -12.03 7.18 7.16
N PHE A 171 -11.19 6.42 6.45
CA PHE A 171 -9.74 6.69 6.29
C PHE A 171 -9.34 7.09 4.88
N ALA A 172 -10.30 7.49 4.04
CA ALA A 172 -10.04 7.88 2.66
C ALA A 172 -9.10 9.09 2.54
N ASP A 173 -9.05 9.94 3.58
CA ASP A 173 -8.18 11.11 3.70
C ASP A 173 -6.69 10.75 3.83
N ILE A 174 -6.35 9.61 4.43
CA ILE A 174 -4.95 9.18 4.62
C ILE A 174 -4.46 8.16 3.59
N MET A 175 -5.36 7.61 2.77
CA MET A 175 -5.00 6.70 1.67
C MET A 175 -3.92 7.23 0.71
N PRO A 176 -3.84 8.53 0.35
CA PRO A 176 -2.74 9.01 -0.47
C PRO A 176 -1.36 8.75 0.13
N ALA A 177 -1.23 8.83 1.47
CA ALA A 177 0.05 8.54 2.14
C ALA A 177 0.49 7.09 1.95
N LEU A 178 -0.46 6.15 1.90
CA LEU A 178 -0.20 4.73 1.66
C LEU A 178 0.01 4.41 0.17
N CYS A 179 -0.71 5.08 -0.72
CA CYS A 179 -0.67 4.77 -2.15
C CYS A 179 0.51 5.43 -2.90
N ASN A 180 1.01 6.57 -2.42
CA ASN A 180 2.07 7.33 -3.09
C ASN A 180 3.41 6.58 -3.15
N VAL A 181 3.60 5.59 -2.28
CA VAL A 181 4.79 4.73 -2.26
C VAL A 181 5.00 3.97 -3.58
N ASP A 182 3.93 3.71 -4.33
CA ASP A 182 4.00 3.04 -5.63
C ASP A 182 4.87 3.84 -6.62
N TYR A 183 4.73 5.16 -6.62
CA TYR A 183 5.54 6.05 -7.45
C TYR A 183 7.01 5.97 -7.07
N ALA A 184 7.31 6.13 -5.77
CA ALA A 184 8.68 6.07 -5.25
C ALA A 184 9.33 4.69 -5.51
N SER A 185 8.52 3.63 -5.49
CA SER A 185 8.96 2.27 -5.79
C SER A 185 9.36 2.12 -7.26
N MET A 186 8.58 2.67 -8.19
CA MET A 186 8.91 2.64 -9.62
C MET A 186 10.16 3.46 -9.96
N GLU A 187 10.35 4.60 -9.29
CA GLU A 187 11.52 5.46 -9.49
C GLU A 187 12.84 4.74 -9.19
N LEU A 188 12.83 3.80 -8.22
CA LEU A 188 14.00 2.99 -7.88
C LEU A 188 14.38 1.97 -8.97
N LEU A 189 13.53 1.75 -9.97
CA LEU A 189 13.72 0.80 -11.07
C LEU A 189 13.95 1.49 -12.42
N HIS A 190 14.29 2.79 -12.41
CA HIS A 190 14.35 3.63 -13.62
C HIS A 190 13.02 3.63 -14.39
N ALA A 191 11.91 3.60 -13.66
CA ALA A 191 10.57 3.62 -14.20
C ALA A 191 9.77 4.82 -13.68
N ARG A 192 8.67 5.11 -14.36
CA ARG A 192 7.64 6.05 -13.93
C ARG A 192 6.30 5.36 -13.92
N LEU A 193 5.52 5.68 -12.89
CA LEU A 193 4.11 5.34 -12.80
C LEU A 193 3.29 6.52 -13.33
N VAL A 194 2.37 6.22 -14.23
CA VAL A 194 1.31 7.12 -14.69
C VAL A 194 -0.01 6.55 -14.16
N ARG A 195 -0.71 7.34 -13.35
CA ARG A 195 -2.01 6.99 -12.74
C ARG A 195 -2.94 8.20 -12.71
N THR A 196 -4.20 7.98 -13.06
CA THR A 196 -5.24 9.00 -13.13
C THR A 196 -6.32 8.81 -12.05
N THR A 197 -6.55 7.58 -11.60
CA THR A 197 -7.63 7.17 -10.71
C THR A 197 -7.15 6.23 -9.61
N THR A 198 -7.91 6.14 -8.51
CA THR A 198 -7.67 5.13 -7.46
C THR A 198 -8.98 4.46 -7.09
N CYS A 199 -8.94 3.26 -6.51
CA CYS A 199 -10.11 2.62 -5.93
C CYS A 199 -10.70 3.39 -4.74
N VAL A 200 -10.05 4.45 -4.23
CA VAL A 200 -10.55 5.27 -3.13
C VAL A 200 -11.55 6.31 -3.64
N ASP A 201 -11.28 6.95 -4.78
CA ASP A 201 -12.10 8.03 -5.31
C ASP A 201 -12.61 7.82 -6.74
N GLY A 202 -12.29 6.67 -7.34
CA GLY A 202 -12.81 6.19 -8.62
C GLY A 202 -13.24 4.73 -8.54
N CYS A 203 -13.40 4.12 -9.72
CA CYS A 203 -13.78 2.71 -9.88
C CYS A 203 -12.58 1.74 -10.02
N ARG A 204 -11.36 2.27 -10.15
CA ARG A 204 -10.13 1.47 -10.27
C ARG A 204 -8.89 2.23 -9.84
N CYS A 205 -7.83 1.50 -9.50
CA CYS A 205 -6.47 2.02 -9.52
C CYS A 205 -5.83 1.63 -10.86
N ASP A 206 -5.55 2.60 -11.72
CA ASP A 206 -4.81 2.39 -12.96
C ASP A 206 -3.29 2.50 -12.75
N TYR A 207 -2.55 1.64 -13.43
CA TYR A 207 -1.08 1.60 -13.37
C TYR A 207 -0.53 1.48 -14.78
N THR A 208 -0.12 2.61 -15.34
CA THR A 208 0.68 2.64 -16.56
C THR A 208 2.15 2.83 -16.20
N ILE A 209 3.00 1.83 -16.47
CA ILE A 209 4.42 1.85 -16.12
C ILE A 209 5.27 1.92 -17.38
N CYS A 210 6.13 2.93 -17.44
CA CYS A 210 7.08 3.16 -18.52
C CYS A 210 8.48 3.43 -17.96
N GLY A 211 9.50 3.42 -18.83
CA GLY A 211 10.86 3.81 -18.43
C GLY A 211 10.93 5.30 -18.13
N ASP A 212 11.83 5.71 -17.24
CA ASP A 212 12.00 7.13 -16.87
C ASP A 212 12.53 8.03 -18.01
N LYS A 213 12.99 7.44 -19.13
CA LYS A 213 13.38 8.13 -20.37
C LYS A 213 12.36 8.00 -21.49
N ASP A 214 11.25 7.30 -21.25
CA ASP A 214 10.21 7.07 -22.24
C ASP A 214 9.49 8.40 -22.56
N PRO A 215 9.31 8.78 -23.84
CA PRO A 215 8.55 9.98 -24.21
C PRO A 215 7.16 10.05 -23.58
N TYR A 216 6.54 8.89 -23.33
CA TYR A 216 5.23 8.77 -22.69
C TYR A 216 5.13 9.54 -21.36
N VAL A 217 6.22 9.60 -20.58
CA VAL A 217 6.25 10.34 -19.30
C VAL A 217 5.98 11.84 -19.50
N LYS A 218 6.48 12.42 -20.60
CA LYS A 218 6.34 13.85 -20.88
C LYS A 218 4.91 14.23 -21.28
N GLU A 219 4.18 13.28 -21.85
CA GLU A 219 2.78 13.44 -22.23
C GLU A 219 1.85 13.41 -21.00
N HIS A 220 2.32 12.81 -19.90
CA HIS A 220 1.56 12.59 -18.67
C HIS A 220 2.24 13.22 -17.43
N PRO A 221 2.31 14.57 -17.35
CA PRO A 221 3.01 15.25 -16.27
C PRO A 221 2.41 14.89 -14.90
N GLU A 222 3.28 14.60 -13.95
CA GLU A 222 2.90 14.31 -12.57
C GLU A 222 2.47 15.59 -11.84
N TYR A 223 1.46 15.49 -10.99
CA TYR A 223 1.05 16.53 -10.04
C TYR A 223 0.59 15.88 -8.73
N ARG A 224 0.49 16.68 -7.66
CA ARG A 224 -0.21 16.28 -6.43
C ARG A 224 -1.59 16.94 -6.40
N ASP A 225 -2.64 16.14 -6.19
CA ASP A 225 -4.00 16.67 -6.06
C ASP A 225 -4.24 17.28 -4.66
N GLU A 226 -5.40 17.92 -4.47
CA GLU A 226 -5.79 18.56 -3.21
C GLU A 226 -5.89 17.58 -2.03
N LYS A 227 -6.05 16.29 -2.30
CA LYS A 227 -6.09 15.23 -1.29
C LYS A 227 -4.70 14.67 -0.98
N GLY A 228 -3.67 15.08 -1.72
CA GLY A 228 -2.28 14.65 -1.53
C GLY A 228 -1.86 13.44 -2.36
N TYR A 229 -2.70 12.92 -3.26
CA TYR A 229 -2.29 11.86 -4.19
C TYR A 229 -1.33 12.41 -5.22
N ARG A 230 -0.25 11.67 -5.47
CA ARG A 230 0.51 11.77 -6.71
C ARG A 230 -0.34 11.20 -7.84
N ARG A 231 -0.49 11.95 -8.92
CA ARG A 231 -1.31 11.63 -10.11
C ARG A 231 -0.66 12.17 -11.38
N ASN A 232 -1.17 11.77 -12.52
CA ASN A 232 -0.74 12.22 -13.83
C ASN A 232 -1.93 12.76 -14.62
N LYS A 233 -1.67 13.76 -15.47
CA LYS A 233 -2.67 14.34 -16.39
C LYS A 233 -2.84 13.51 -17.66
#